data_AF-A0A1F4ZTL6-F1
#
_entry.id   AF-A0A1F4ZTL6-F1
#
_cell.length_a   1.000
_cell.length_b   1.000
_cell.length_c   1.000
_cell.angle_alpha   90.00
_cell.angle_beta   90.00
_cell.angle_gamma   90.00
#
_symmetry.space_group_name_H-M   'P 1'
#
loop_
_entity.id
_entity.type
_entity.pdbx_description
1 polymer ?
#
loop_
_entity_poly.entity_id
_entity_poly.type
_entity_poly.pdbx_seq_one_letter_code
_entity_poly.pdbx_strand_id
1 'polypeptide(L)'
;MFNLEEKTAIATCYIPVLGVLPALVFLITEKNPKVKWQAWQAVLIWATVWAAGWLLETSMFLRQLTPAINLGGMIALPLFLLIKASSGETVKLPFLGELIDKILKKP
;
A
#
# COMPACT_ATOMS: atom_id res chain seq x y z
N MET A 1 15.17 -5.11 -15.35
CA MET A 1 13.96 -5.79 -14.85
C MET A 1 14.40 -6.65 -13.68
N PHE A 2 13.86 -6.45 -12.48
CA PHE A 2 14.19 -7.32 -11.35
C PHE A 2 13.58 -8.69 -11.64
N ASN A 3 14.39 -9.74 -11.75
CA ASN A 3 13.90 -11.11 -11.94
C ASN A 3 13.48 -11.71 -10.60
N LEU A 4 12.58 -11.01 -9.92
CA LEU A 4 11.95 -11.46 -8.68
C LEU A 4 10.67 -12.20 -9.04
N GLU A 5 10.39 -13.27 -8.30
CA GLU A 5 9.10 -13.93 -8.39
C GLU A 5 7.99 -12.90 -8.08
N GLU A 6 6.92 -12.90 -8.87
CA GLU A 6 5.84 -11.90 -8.80
C GLU A 6 5.33 -11.68 -7.37
N LYS A 7 5.20 -12.78 -6.62
CA LYS A 7 4.75 -12.78 -5.21
C LYS A 7 5.72 -12.02 -4.30
N THR A 8 7.02 -12.21 -4.50
CA THR A 8 8.08 -11.55 -3.74
C THR A 8 8.15 -10.05 -4.06
N ALA A 9 8.03 -9.68 -5.34
CA ALA A 9 7.96 -8.27 -5.75
C ALA A 9 6.75 -7.56 -5.13
N ILE A 10 5.58 -8.21 -5.14
CA ILE A 10 4.38 -7.65 -4.50
C ILE A 10 4.54 -7.58 -2.98
N ALA A 11 5.05 -8.63 -2.32
CA ALA A 11 5.22 -8.66 -0.87
C ALA A 11 6.14 -7.55 -0.36
N THR A 12 7.21 -7.23 -1.10
CA THR A 12 8.14 -6.15 -0.72
C THR A 12 7.48 -4.76 -0.74
N CYS A 13 6.44 -4.53 -1.56
CA CYS A 13 5.65 -3.28 -1.54
C CYS A 13 4.89 -3.06 -0.22
N TYR A 14 4.61 -4.14 0.51
CA TYR A 14 3.78 -4.13 1.72
C TYR A 14 4.58 -4.26 3.01
N ILE A 15 5.92 -4.22 2.93
CA ILE A 15 6.76 -4.21 4.13
C ILE A 15 6.40 -2.97 4.96
N PRO A 16 6.04 -3.12 6.24
CA PRO A 16 5.80 -1.99 7.11
C PRO A 16 7.00 -1.04 7.12
N VAL A 17 6.74 0.27 7.06
CA VAL A 17 7.71 1.37 7.03
C VAL A 17 8.54 1.47 5.74
N LEU A 18 9.04 0.36 5.19
CA LEU A 18 9.94 0.37 4.03
C LEU A 18 9.22 0.16 2.69
N GLY A 19 8.01 -0.37 2.68
CA GLY A 19 7.31 -0.83 1.48
C GLY A 19 6.98 0.26 0.46
N VAL A 20 6.96 1.53 0.87
CA VAL A 20 6.76 2.66 -0.05
C VAL A 20 7.90 2.80 -1.07
N LEU A 21 9.15 2.53 -0.67
CA LEU A 21 10.31 2.64 -1.55
C LEU A 21 10.26 1.62 -2.70
N PRO A 22 10.16 0.29 -2.46
CA PRO A 22 10.03 -0.69 -3.53
C PRO A 22 8.75 -0.47 -4.33
N ALA A 23 7.65 -0.04 -3.71
CA ALA A 23 6.42 0.27 -4.45
C ALA A 23 6.64 1.39 -5.48
N LEU A 24 7.32 2.49 -5.12
CA LEU A 24 7.66 3.56 -6.05
C LEU A 24 8.61 3.09 -7.16
N VAL A 25 9.61 2.27 -6.82
CA VAL A 25 10.53 1.69 -7.81
C VAL A 25 9.75 0.82 -8.80
N PHE A 26 8.90 -0.09 -8.32
CA PHE A 26 8.12 -0.97 -9.19
C PHE A 26 7.10 -0.20 -10.05
N LEU A 27 6.53 0.90 -9.56
CA LEU A 27 5.66 1.74 -10.40
C LEU A 27 6.37 2.29 -11.64
N ILE A 28 7.67 2.59 -11.52
CA ILE A 28 8.48 3.14 -12.61
C ILE A 28 9.07 2.02 -13.48
N THR A 29 9.56 0.95 -12.85
CA THR A 29 10.36 -0.07 -13.54
C THR A 29 9.57 -1.28 -14.03
N GLU A 30 8.44 -1.59 -13.40
CA GLU A 30 7.71 -2.83 -13.64
C GLU A 30 6.68 -2.68 -14.77
N LYS A 31 6.66 -3.65 -15.69
CA LYS A 31 5.71 -3.70 -16.80
C LYS A 31 4.54 -4.63 -16.50
N ASN A 32 4.69 -5.58 -15.57
CA ASN A 32 3.61 -6.48 -15.20
C ASN A 32 2.45 -5.67 -14.57
N PRO A 33 1.25 -5.68 -15.18
CA PRO A 33 0.12 -4.88 -14.71
C PRO A 33 -0.31 -5.27 -13.29
N LYS A 34 -0.14 -6.55 -12.90
CA LYS A 34 -0.52 -7.03 -11.57
C LYS A 34 0.40 -6.48 -10.48
N VAL A 35 1.71 -6.51 -10.69
CA VAL A 35 2.69 -5.92 -9.76
C VAL A 35 2.51 -4.41 -9.69
N LYS A 36 2.31 -3.76 -10.84
CA LYS A 36 2.06 -2.31 -10.92
C LYS A 36 0.79 -1.88 -10.18
N TRP A 37 -0.29 -2.65 -10.28
CA TRP A 37 -1.53 -2.40 -9.55
C TRP A 37 -1.32 -2.49 -8.03
N GLN A 38 -0.59 -3.52 -7.57
CA GLN A 38 -0.29 -3.69 -6.14
C GLN A 38 0.66 -2.61 -5.62
N ALA A 39 1.62 -2.19 -6.44
CA ALA A 39 2.51 -1.08 -6.11
C ALA A 39 1.72 0.24 -5.96
N TRP A 40 0.73 0.50 -6.82
CA TRP A 40 -0.20 1.62 -6.63
C TRP A 40 -1.00 1.49 -5.33
N GLN A 41 -1.49 0.29 -5.00
CA GLN A 41 -2.23 0.07 -3.76
C GLN A 41 -1.37 0.37 -2.53
N ALA A 42 -0.14 -0.11 -2.51
CA ALA A 42 0.80 0.18 -1.43
C ALA A 42 1.05 1.68 -1.28
N VAL A 43 1.33 2.40 -2.38
CA VAL A 43 1.57 3.86 -2.35
C VAL A 43 0.34 4.61 -1.83
N LEU A 44 -0.86 4.25 -2.28
CA LEU A 44 -2.08 4.90 -1.83
C LEU A 44 -2.40 4.61 -0.36
N ILE A 45 -2.13 3.39 0.13
CA ILE A 45 -2.26 3.08 1.57
C ILE A 45 -1.33 3.99 2.37
N TRP A 46 -0.06 4.08 1.98
CA TRP A 46 0.92 4.93 2.65
C TRP A 46 0.49 6.40 2.66
N ALA A 47 0.09 6.93 1.49
CA ALA A 47 -0.39 8.30 1.37
C ALA A 47 -1.63 8.56 2.23
N THR A 48 -2.59 7.62 2.25
CA THR A 48 -3.83 7.75 3.03
C THR A 48 -3.55 7.71 4.53
N VAL A 49 -2.70 6.79 4.99
CA VAL A 49 -2.36 6.67 6.41
C VAL A 49 -1.58 7.90 6.89
N TRP A 50 -0.67 8.42 6.09
CA TRP A 50 0.05 9.67 6.41
C TRP A 50 -0.88 10.88 6.43
N ALA A 51 -1.75 11.03 5.43
CA ALA A 51 -2.72 12.11 5.40
C ALA A 51 -3.68 12.04 6.61
N ALA A 52 -4.18 10.84 6.93
CA ALA A 52 -5.00 10.61 8.11
C ALA A 52 -4.24 10.94 9.40
N GLY A 53 -2.98 10.49 9.54
CA GLY A 53 -2.14 10.81 10.69
C GLY A 53 -1.96 12.32 10.88
N TRP A 54 -1.63 13.05 9.81
CA TRP A 54 -1.53 14.51 9.87
C TRP A 54 -2.83 15.18 10.30
N LEU A 55 -3.97 14.77 9.73
CA LEU A 55 -5.27 15.33 10.10
C LEU A 55 -5.62 15.08 11.58
N LEU A 56 -5.33 13.88 12.10
CA LEU A 56 -5.61 13.53 13.49
C LEU A 56 -4.72 14.29 14.47
N GLU A 57 -3.44 14.50 14.13
CA GLU A 57 -2.50 15.28 14.96
C GLU A 57 -2.90 16.76 15.08
N THR A 58 -3.50 17.35 14.04
CA THR A 58 -3.97 18.75 14.10
C THR A 58 -5.14 18.97 15.04
N SER A 59 -5.86 17.90 15.42
CA SER A 59 -7.09 17.97 16.21
C SER A 59 -6.86 17.46 17.64
N MET A 60 -7.07 18.33 18.64
CA MET A 60 -6.82 18.01 20.06
C MET A 60 -7.62 16.80 20.57
N PHE A 61 -8.84 16.59 20.06
CA PHE A 61 -9.71 15.46 20.41
C PHE A 61 -9.35 14.18 19.61
N LEU A 62 -9.17 14.30 18.29
CA LEU A 62 -8.92 13.13 17.44
C LEU A 62 -7.52 12.52 17.60
N ARG A 63 -6.56 13.24 18.21
CA ARG A 63 -5.21 12.73 18.52
C ARG A 63 -5.21 11.44 19.33
N GLN A 64 -6.26 11.16 20.10
CA GLN A 64 -6.39 9.91 20.86
C GLN A 64 -6.53 8.68 19.94
N LEU A 65 -6.98 8.86 18.70
CA LEU A 65 -7.07 7.82 17.68
C LEU A 65 -5.76 7.61 16.90
N THR A 66 -4.79 8.52 16.99
CA THR A 66 -3.47 8.38 16.35
C THR A 66 -2.84 6.99 16.59
N PRO A 67 -2.73 6.46 17.82
CA PRO A 67 -2.12 5.14 18.03
C PRO A 67 -2.86 4.01 17.31
N ALA A 68 -4.19 4.08 17.21
CA ALA A 68 -4.98 3.08 16.50
C ALA A 68 -4.73 3.13 14.98
N ILE A 69 -4.60 4.33 14.42
CA ILE A 69 -4.31 4.53 12.99
C ILE A 69 -2.87 4.15 12.65
N ASN A 70 -1.91 4.45 13.53
CA ASN A 70 -0.53 4.01 13.33
C ASN A 70 -0.43 2.48 13.38
N LEU A 71 -1.04 1.83 14.38
CA LEU A 71 -1.00 0.38 14.50
C LEU A 71 -1.77 -0.30 13.37
N GLY A 72 -2.99 0.15 13.09
CA GLY A 72 -3.86 -0.44 12.06
C GLY A 72 -3.36 -0.16 10.64
N GLY A 73 -3.03 1.10 10.35
CA GLY A 73 -2.69 1.58 9.02
C GLY A 73 -1.23 1.39 8.62
N MET A 74 -0.28 1.57 9.53
CA MET A 74 1.16 1.43 9.20
C MET A 74 1.70 0.01 9.41
N ILE A 75 1.08 -0.77 10.31
CA ILE A 75 1.58 -2.09 10.68
C ILE A 75 0.61 -3.19 10.26
N ALA A 76 -0.60 -3.24 10.84
CA ALA A 76 -1.49 -4.38 10.69
C ALA A 76 -1.98 -4.57 9.25
N LEU A 77 -2.42 -3.50 8.58
CA LEU A 77 -2.91 -3.55 7.21
C LEU A 77 -1.80 -3.92 6.20
N PRO A 78 -0.63 -3.26 6.19
CA PRO A 78 0.49 -3.66 5.33
C PRO A 78 0.95 -5.09 5.61
N LEU A 79 1.03 -5.49 6.88
CA LEU A 79 1.41 -6.86 7.24
C LEU A 79 0.40 -7.90 6.74
N PHE A 80 -0.89 -7.63 6.87
CA PHE A 80 -1.95 -8.50 6.33
C PHE A 80 -1.82 -8.65 4.81
N LEU A 81 -1.61 -7.54 4.09
CA LEU A 81 -1.42 -7.56 2.64
C LEU A 81 -0.11 -8.25 2.24
N LEU A 82 0.96 -8.10 3.02
CA LEU A 82 2.23 -8.80 2.82
C LEU A 82 2.08 -10.31 2.94
N ILE A 83 1.39 -10.78 3.98
CA ILE A 83 1.14 -12.22 4.19
C ILE A 83 0.32 -12.77 3.02
N LYS A 84 -0.76 -12.07 2.64
CA LYS A 84 -1.60 -12.46 1.51
C LYS A 84 -0.83 -12.48 0.19
N ALA A 85 -0.04 -11.46 -0.08
CA ALA A 85 0.82 -11.39 -1.26
C ALA A 85 1.86 -12.52 -1.29
N SER A 86 2.45 -12.86 -0.14
CA SER A 86 3.38 -13.98 0.01
C SER A 86 2.72 -15.33 -0.29
N SER A 87 1.45 -15.50 0.08
CA SER A 87 0.64 -16.67 -0.29
C SER A 87 0.22 -16.68 -1.77
N GLY A 88 0.47 -15.60 -2.52
CA GLY A 88 0.05 -15.43 -3.91
C GLY A 88 -1.39 -14.92 -4.08
N GLU A 89 -2.05 -14.55 -2.98
CA GLU A 89 -3.37 -13.95 -2.99
C GLU A 89 -3.28 -12.42 -3.13
N THR A 90 -4.07 -11.86 -4.03
CA THR A 90 -4.20 -10.41 -4.18
C THR A 90 -5.48 -9.93 -3.51
N VAL A 91 -5.32 -9.19 -2.41
CA VAL A 91 -6.45 -8.54 -1.74
C VAL A 91 -6.63 -7.14 -2.32
N LYS A 92 -7.83 -6.88 -2.84
CA LYS A 92 -8.25 -5.56 -3.30
C LYS A 92 -9.03 -4.85 -2.21
N LEU A 93 -8.55 -3.68 -1.80
CA LEU A 93 -9.30 -2.83 -0.88
C LEU A 93 -10.48 -2.17 -1.61
N PRO A 94 -11.69 -2.10 -1.04
CA PRO A 94 -12.88 -1.62 -1.75
C PRO A 94 -12.72 -0.18 -2.25
N PHE A 95 -12.33 0.76 -1.39
CA PHE A 95 -12.16 2.17 -1.80
C PHE A 95 -10.87 2.42 -2.59
N LEU A 96 -9.73 1.98 -2.06
CA LEU A 96 -8.42 2.22 -2.70
C LEU A 96 -8.28 1.44 -4.00
N GLY A 97 -8.80 0.21 -4.06
CA GLY A 97 -8.76 -0.61 -5.26
C GLY A 97 -9.54 -0.04 -6.43
N GLU A 98 -10.71 0.55 -6.17
CA GLU A 98 -11.47 1.26 -7.21
C GLU A 98 -10.77 2.54 -7.69
N LEU A 99 -10.10 3.26 -6.79
CA LEU A 99 -9.29 4.42 -7.16
C LEU A 99 -8.14 4.02 -8.10
N ILE A 100 -7.44 2.93 -7.80
CA ILE A 100 -6.34 2.42 -8.65
C ILE A 100 -6.86 2.01 -10.02
N ASP A 101 -7.99 1.30 -10.07
CA ASP A 101 -8.61 0.92 -11.34
C ASP A 101 -8.93 2.14 -12.19
N LYS A 102 -9.41 3.24 -11.59
CA LYS A 102 -9.64 4.50 -12.30
C LYS A 102 -8.33 5.16 -12.76
N ILE A 103 -7.27 5.10 -11.95
CA ILE A 103 -5.95 5.64 -12.30
C ILE A 103 -5.36 4.86 -13.49
N LEU A 104 -5.50 3.53 -13.50
CA LEU A 104 -4.94 2.66 -14.54
C LEU A 104 -5.83 2.51 -15.77
N LYS A 105 -7.14 2.74 -15.67
CA LYS A 105 -8.07 2.79 -16.82
C LYS A 105 -8.02 4.13 -17.57
N LYS A 106 -7.34 5.14 -17.04
CA LYS A 106 -7.21 6.42 -17.74
C LYS A 106 -6.31 6.21 -18.97
N PRO A 107 -6.83 6.47 -20.20
CA PRO A 107 -6.11 6.21 -21.45
C PRO A 107 -4.86 7.09 -21.58
#